data_AF-A0A7X6PCJ6-F1
#
_entry.id   AF-A0A7X6PCJ6-F1
#
_cell.length_a   1.000
_cell.length_b   1.000
_cell.length_c   1.000
_cell.angle_alpha   90.00
_cell.angle_beta   90.00
_cell.angle_gamma   90.00
#
_symmetry.space_group_name_H-M   'P 1'
#
loop_
_entity.id
_entity.type
_entity.pdbx_description
1 polymer ?
#
loop_
_entity_poly.entity_id
_entity_poly.type
_entity_poly.pdbx_seq_one_letter_code
_entity_poly.pdbx_strand_id
1 'polypeptide(L)'
;STPANYCYYSGLRVIYDPGKMIFRKIKSIELINGDGNAKQVDFSGKNKELYSVTANSYMLEFVGIIKKMSFGLVNVVPKDIKGNPLSDMKKAVLDFDENTPGIQEGKEWLALIEYLSSMEDTNSNNIPDIDSKYRKAIQTFVPVR
;
A
#
# COMPACT_ATOMS: atom_id res chain seq x y z
N SER A 1 -3.87 -1.65 21.21
CA SER A 1 -3.12 -0.91 20.18
C SER A 1 -3.68 0.49 20.06
N THR A 2 -2.83 1.51 20.03
CA THR A 2 -3.26 2.90 19.81
C THR A 2 -3.62 3.09 18.34
N PRO A 3 -4.78 3.70 17.99
CA PRO A 3 -5.19 3.90 16.60
C PRO A 3 -4.15 4.62 15.73
N ALA A 4 -3.32 5.48 16.34
CA ALA A 4 -2.22 6.19 15.68
C ALA A 4 -1.14 5.27 15.05
N ASN A 5 -1.10 3.99 15.41
CA ASN A 5 -0.12 3.04 14.89
C ASN A 5 -0.68 2.16 13.77
N TYR A 6 -1.90 2.42 13.28
CA TYR A 6 -2.45 1.67 12.17
C TYR A 6 -1.90 2.18 10.84
N CYS A 7 -1.46 1.23 10.01
CA CYS A 7 -1.20 1.51 8.61
C CYS A 7 -2.55 1.74 7.92
N TYR A 8 -2.61 2.78 7.11
CA TYR A 8 -3.71 3.00 6.18
C TYR A 8 -3.34 2.37 4.85
N TYR A 9 -4.34 1.85 4.15
CA TYR A 9 -4.15 1.11 2.91
C TYR A 9 -5.09 1.66 1.85
N SER A 10 -4.68 1.54 0.60
CA SER A 10 -5.50 1.80 -0.59
C SER A 10 -5.35 0.62 -1.55
N GLY A 11 -6.34 0.42 -2.42
CA GLY A 11 -6.32 -0.64 -3.43
C GLY A 11 -6.44 -2.06 -2.86
N LEU A 12 -6.91 -2.23 -1.61
CA LEU A 12 -7.13 -3.55 -1.04
C LEU A 12 -8.29 -3.61 -0.05
N ARG A 13 -8.80 -4.82 0.16
CA ARG A 13 -9.79 -5.19 1.18
C ARG A 13 -9.28 -6.38 1.96
N VAL A 14 -9.35 -6.30 3.28
CA VAL A 14 -8.87 -7.31 4.22
C VAL A 14 -10.05 -7.81 5.02
N ILE A 15 -10.31 -9.11 4.92
CA ILE A 15 -11.25 -9.80 5.79
C ILE A 15 -10.46 -10.38 6.96
N TYR A 16 -10.81 -9.98 8.18
CA TYR A 16 -10.07 -10.41 9.36
C TYR A 16 -10.98 -10.79 10.53
N ASP A 17 -10.52 -11.71 11.37
CA ASP A 17 -11.18 -12.14 12.60
C ASP A 17 -10.44 -11.54 13.82
N PRO A 18 -11.03 -10.57 14.52
CA PRO A 18 -10.38 -9.90 15.65
C PRO A 18 -10.15 -10.84 16.85
N GLY A 19 -10.90 -11.94 16.95
CA GLY A 19 -10.85 -12.94 18.03
C GLY A 19 -9.73 -13.97 17.88
N LYS A 20 -9.08 -14.06 16.71
CA LYS A 20 -7.92 -14.95 16.51
C LYS A 20 -6.67 -14.42 17.19
N MET A 21 -5.70 -15.32 17.40
CA MET A 21 -4.36 -14.98 17.89
C MET A 21 -3.64 -14.00 16.96
N ILE A 22 -2.67 -13.27 17.52
CA ILE A 22 -1.76 -12.42 16.75
C ILE A 22 -1.12 -13.20 15.59
N PHE A 23 -0.94 -12.54 14.44
CA PHE A 23 -0.50 -13.14 13.17
C PHE A 23 -1.45 -14.19 12.53
N ARG A 24 -2.63 -14.46 13.11
CA ARG A 24 -3.65 -15.37 12.55
C ARG A 24 -5.01 -14.71 12.30
N LYS A 25 -5.05 -13.38 12.36
CA LYS A 25 -6.30 -12.61 12.22
C LYS A 25 -6.75 -12.48 10.77
N ILE A 26 -5.84 -12.46 9.80
CA ILE A 26 -6.20 -12.27 8.39
C ILE A 26 -6.81 -13.56 7.84
N LYS A 27 -8.06 -13.50 7.36
CA LYS A 27 -8.73 -14.60 6.64
C LYS A 27 -8.47 -14.50 5.14
N SER A 28 -8.60 -13.32 4.55
CA SER A 28 -8.32 -13.08 3.13
C SER A 28 -7.91 -11.64 2.86
N ILE A 29 -7.20 -11.44 1.75
CA ILE A 29 -6.89 -10.13 1.18
C ILE A 29 -7.35 -10.15 -0.28
N GLU A 30 -8.02 -9.09 -0.70
CA GLU A 30 -8.40 -8.82 -2.08
C GLU A 30 -7.71 -7.54 -2.53
N LEU A 31 -7.08 -7.55 -3.70
CA LEU A 31 -6.59 -6.37 -4.37
C LEU A 31 -7.71 -5.77 -5.20
N ILE A 32 -7.96 -4.48 -5.06
CA ILE A 32 -9.00 -3.74 -5.76
C ILE A 32 -8.33 -2.90 -6.85
N ASN A 33 -8.60 -3.25 -8.10
CA ASN A 33 -8.08 -2.54 -9.27
C ASN A 33 -8.81 -1.21 -9.51
N GLY A 34 -8.25 -0.35 -10.35
CA GLY A 34 -8.83 0.96 -10.66
C GLY A 34 -10.20 0.91 -11.36
N ASP A 35 -10.54 -0.21 -11.97
CA ASP A 35 -11.86 -0.51 -12.56
C ASP A 35 -12.88 -1.09 -11.54
N GLY A 36 -12.46 -1.27 -10.29
CA GLY A 36 -13.27 -1.85 -9.21
C GLY A 36 -13.24 -3.38 -9.14
N ASN A 37 -12.56 -4.06 -10.07
CA ASN A 37 -12.42 -5.52 -10.02
C ASN A 37 -11.56 -5.96 -8.83
N ALA A 38 -11.96 -7.06 -8.20
CA ALA A 38 -11.27 -7.63 -7.05
C ALA A 38 -10.49 -8.89 -7.45
N LYS A 39 -9.22 -8.97 -7.05
CA LYS A 39 -8.38 -10.16 -7.19
C LYS A 39 -7.96 -10.68 -5.83
N GLN A 40 -8.32 -11.93 -5.50
CA GLN A 40 -7.91 -12.54 -4.25
C GLN A 40 -6.39 -12.83 -4.24
N VAL A 41 -5.74 -12.51 -3.12
CA VAL A 41 -4.33 -12.86 -2.87
C VAL A 41 -4.24 -14.34 -2.49
N ASP A 42 -3.36 -15.09 -3.18
CA ASP A 42 -3.06 -16.48 -2.82
C ASP A 42 -1.92 -16.53 -1.79
N PHE A 43 -2.22 -17.04 -0.59
CA PHE A 43 -1.27 -17.24 0.50
C PHE A 43 -0.54 -18.60 0.45
N SER A 44 -0.81 -19.43 -0.56
CA SER A 44 -0.13 -20.71 -0.70
C SER A 44 1.38 -20.49 -0.87
N GLY A 45 2.19 -21.33 -0.22
CA GLY A 45 3.66 -21.28 -0.39
C GLY A 45 4.13 -21.63 -1.81
N LYS A 46 3.21 -22.06 -2.68
CA LYS A 46 3.45 -22.34 -4.10
C LYS A 46 3.29 -21.09 -4.96
N ASN A 47 2.55 -20.08 -4.50
CA ASN A 47 2.38 -18.84 -5.22
C ASN A 47 3.74 -18.13 -5.40
N LYS A 48 4.04 -17.74 -6.64
CA LYS A 48 5.24 -16.99 -7.03
C LYS A 48 4.92 -15.58 -7.51
N GLU A 49 3.65 -15.19 -7.48
CA GLU A 49 3.22 -13.84 -7.86
C GLU A 49 3.93 -12.79 -7.02
N LEU A 50 4.42 -11.74 -7.68
CA LEU A 50 4.96 -10.56 -7.05
C LEU A 50 3.87 -9.49 -7.00
N TYR A 51 3.70 -8.89 -5.82
CA TYR A 51 2.80 -7.77 -5.62
C TYR A 51 3.62 -6.49 -5.49
N SER A 52 3.27 -5.47 -6.29
CA SER A 52 3.86 -4.14 -6.14
C SER A 52 3.20 -3.43 -4.97
N VAL A 53 4.00 -2.85 -4.08
CA VAL A 53 3.54 -2.09 -2.91
C VAL A 53 4.34 -0.80 -2.85
N THR A 54 3.64 0.30 -2.68
CA THR A 54 4.23 1.62 -2.45
C THR A 54 3.88 2.07 -1.03
N ALA A 55 4.89 2.54 -0.31
CA ALA A 55 4.76 3.18 1.00
C ALA A 55 5.88 4.21 1.16
N ASN A 56 5.79 5.07 2.18
CA ASN A 56 6.90 5.96 2.49
C ASN A 56 8.16 5.16 2.90
N SER A 57 9.33 5.78 2.71
CA SER A 57 10.63 5.15 2.96
C SER A 57 10.78 4.66 4.40
N TYR A 58 10.26 5.43 5.37
CA TYR A 58 10.26 5.05 6.78
C TYR A 58 9.60 3.69 7.00
N MET A 59 8.40 3.46 6.47
CA MET A 59 7.70 2.16 6.59
C MET A 59 8.47 1.02 5.92
N LEU A 60 9.05 1.26 4.74
CA LEU A 60 9.77 0.24 3.97
C LEU A 60 11.07 -0.20 4.65
N GLU A 61 11.74 0.69 5.38
CA GLU A 61 12.93 0.34 6.18
C GLU A 61 12.62 -0.70 7.28
N PHE A 62 11.40 -0.70 7.85
CA PHE A 62 11.02 -1.69 8.86
C PHE A 62 10.70 -3.07 8.30
N VAL A 63 10.49 -3.22 6.98
CA VAL A 63 10.13 -4.51 6.39
C VAL A 63 11.20 -5.58 6.68
N GLY A 64 12.48 -5.19 6.62
CA GLY A 64 13.60 -6.09 6.87
C GLY A 64 13.65 -6.65 8.30
N ILE A 65 13.11 -5.94 9.29
CA ILE A 65 13.15 -6.37 10.69
C ILE A 65 11.93 -7.20 11.11
N ILE A 66 10.86 -7.26 10.30
CA ILE A 66 9.61 -7.99 10.60
C ILE A 66 9.90 -9.45 10.95
N LYS A 67 10.79 -10.11 10.21
CA LYS A 67 11.17 -11.51 10.47
C LYS A 67 11.74 -11.70 11.87
N LYS A 68 12.64 -10.80 12.29
CA LYS A 68 13.25 -10.83 13.62
C LYS A 68 12.21 -10.55 14.70
N MET A 69 11.38 -9.51 14.53
CA MET A 69 10.35 -9.13 15.50
C MET A 69 9.25 -10.18 15.66
N SER A 70 8.95 -10.92 14.59
CA SER A 70 7.95 -11.99 14.59
C SER A 70 8.52 -13.34 15.02
N PHE A 71 9.80 -13.41 15.46
CA PHE A 71 10.50 -14.66 15.75
C PHE A 71 10.45 -15.67 14.60
N GLY A 72 10.44 -15.17 13.36
CA GLY A 72 10.39 -15.97 12.14
C GLY A 72 9.00 -16.41 11.70
N LEU A 73 7.93 -16.06 12.43
CA LEU A 73 6.54 -16.40 12.07
C LEU A 73 6.09 -15.72 10.77
N VAL A 74 6.61 -14.52 10.49
CA VAL A 74 6.31 -13.76 9.28
C VAL A 74 7.60 -13.47 8.54
N ASN A 75 7.70 -13.91 7.29
CA ASN A 75 8.87 -13.69 6.46
C ASN A 75 8.49 -12.84 5.24
N VAL A 76 8.84 -11.55 5.29
CA VAL A 76 8.67 -10.63 4.17
C VAL A 76 10.05 -10.34 3.59
N VAL A 77 10.19 -10.49 2.27
CA VAL A 77 11.43 -10.20 1.56
C VAL A 77 11.09 -9.21 0.43
N PRO A 78 11.55 -7.95 0.50
CA PRO A 78 11.37 -7.02 -0.60
C PRO A 78 12.13 -7.53 -1.83
N LYS A 79 11.55 -7.34 -3.01
CA LYS A 79 12.07 -7.87 -4.28
C LYS A 79 11.93 -6.87 -5.41
N ASP A 80 12.84 -6.95 -6.37
CA ASP A 80 12.71 -6.23 -7.64
C ASP A 80 11.64 -6.89 -8.55
N ILE A 81 11.41 -6.27 -9.71
CA ILE A 81 10.45 -6.78 -10.72
C ILE A 81 10.81 -8.17 -11.26
N LYS A 82 12.07 -8.59 -11.15
CA LYS A 82 12.55 -9.93 -11.55
C LYS A 82 12.48 -10.94 -10.40
N GLY A 83 12.02 -10.52 -9.22
CA GLY A 83 11.91 -11.36 -8.03
C GLY A 83 13.20 -11.51 -7.23
N ASN A 84 14.27 -10.77 -7.58
CA ASN A 84 15.51 -10.80 -6.83
C ASN A 84 15.35 -10.03 -5.51
N PRO A 85 15.84 -10.56 -4.38
CA PRO A 85 15.81 -9.84 -3.11
C PRO A 85 16.50 -8.47 -3.20
N LEU A 86 15.84 -7.45 -2.67
CA LEU A 86 16.40 -6.11 -2.50
C LEU A 86 17.00 -5.98 -1.09
N SER A 87 18.28 -5.66 -1.00
CA SER A 87 18.97 -5.39 0.28
C SER A 87 18.99 -3.91 0.64
N ASP A 88 18.81 -3.03 -0.35
CA ASP A 88 18.86 -1.58 -0.20
C ASP A 88 17.61 -0.94 -0.80
N MET A 89 16.73 -0.45 0.07
CA MET A 89 15.46 0.16 -0.32
C MET A 89 15.64 1.49 -1.05
N LYS A 90 16.81 2.14 -0.95
CA LYS A 90 17.12 3.37 -1.71
C LYS A 90 17.14 3.13 -3.23
N LYS A 91 17.22 1.87 -3.66
CA LYS A 91 17.13 1.47 -5.08
C LYS A 91 15.71 1.24 -5.57
N ALA A 92 14.72 1.29 -4.67
CA ALA A 92 13.30 1.11 -4.98
C ALA A 92 12.52 2.40 -4.67
N VAL A 93 13.08 3.51 -5.13
CA VAL A 93 12.47 4.85 -5.07
C VAL A 93 11.70 5.08 -6.37
N LEU A 94 10.53 5.70 -6.28
CA LEU A 94 9.76 6.09 -7.46
C LEU A 94 10.44 7.29 -8.14
N ASP A 95 10.66 7.16 -9.44
CA ASP A 95 11.08 8.26 -10.30
C ASP A 95 9.85 8.91 -10.92
N PHE A 96 9.63 10.19 -10.65
CA PHE A 96 8.45 10.92 -11.14
C PHE A 96 8.64 11.48 -12.55
N ASP A 97 9.88 11.51 -13.06
CA ASP A 97 10.15 11.94 -14.41
C ASP A 97 11.36 11.19 -15.00
N GLU A 98 11.06 10.07 -15.66
CA GLU A 98 12.04 9.23 -16.34
C GLU A 98 12.74 9.91 -17.53
N ASN A 99 12.25 11.07 -17.99
CA ASN A 99 12.87 11.80 -19.11
C ASN A 99 14.00 12.74 -18.65
N THR A 100 14.07 13.06 -17.36
CA THR A 100 15.12 13.91 -16.80
C THR A 100 16.31 13.06 -16.34
N PRO A 101 17.57 13.40 -16.72
CA PRO A 101 18.73 12.66 -16.26
C PRO A 101 18.87 12.65 -14.72
N GLY A 102 18.91 11.46 -14.12
CA GLY A 102 18.98 11.28 -12.68
C GLY A 102 17.76 10.53 -12.15
N ILE A 103 17.63 10.39 -10.83
CA ILE A 103 16.40 9.91 -10.20
C ILE A 103 15.66 11.13 -9.68
N GLN A 104 14.46 11.36 -10.20
CA GLN A 104 13.59 12.41 -9.72
C GLN A 104 12.72 11.83 -8.60
N GLU A 105 13.32 11.70 -7.41
CA GLU A 105 12.68 11.04 -6.27
C GLU A 105 11.30 11.64 -5.96
N GLY A 106 10.29 10.78 -6.09
CA GLY A 106 8.92 11.09 -5.75
C GLY A 106 8.77 11.47 -4.27
N LYS A 107 8.11 12.60 -4.01
CA LYS A 107 7.77 13.05 -2.66
C LYS A 107 6.28 12.88 -2.42
N GLU A 108 5.92 12.30 -1.27
CA GLU A 108 4.52 12.02 -0.92
C GLU A 108 3.64 13.28 -0.95
N TRP A 109 4.15 14.41 -0.44
CA TRP A 109 3.42 15.68 -0.47
C TRP A 109 3.21 16.19 -1.90
N LEU A 110 4.15 15.96 -2.82
CA LEU A 110 4.02 16.37 -4.21
C LEU A 110 2.93 15.53 -4.90
N ALA A 111 2.97 14.22 -4.72
CA ALA A 111 1.93 13.31 -5.24
C ALA A 111 0.53 13.69 -4.73
N LEU A 112 0.40 14.09 -3.45
CA LEU A 112 -0.86 14.56 -2.91
C LEU A 112 -1.34 15.84 -3.60
N ILE A 113 -0.47 16.83 -3.76
CA ILE A 113 -0.82 18.10 -4.41
C ILE A 113 -1.19 17.89 -5.88
N GLU A 114 -0.43 17.08 -6.63
CA GLU A 114 -0.75 16.73 -8.02
C GLU A 114 -2.09 16.00 -8.13
N TYR A 115 -2.35 15.03 -7.24
CA TYR A 115 -3.62 14.31 -7.20
C TYR A 115 -4.81 15.25 -6.92
N LEU A 116 -4.69 16.14 -5.93
CA LEU A 116 -5.73 17.14 -5.64
C LEU A 116 -5.91 18.11 -6.81
N SER A 117 -4.81 18.51 -7.47
CA SER A 117 -4.83 19.42 -8.62
C SER A 117 -5.50 18.80 -9.85
N SER A 118 -5.51 17.46 -9.95
CA SER A 118 -6.14 16.72 -11.04
C SER A 118 -7.66 16.58 -10.92
N MET A 119 -8.25 17.00 -9.79
CA MET A 119 -9.70 16.89 -9.57
C MET A 119 -10.49 17.93 -10.37
N GLU A 120 -11.79 17.69 -10.52
CA GLU A 120 -12.70 18.59 -11.22
C GLU A 120 -12.99 19.85 -10.37
N ASP A 121 -12.97 21.01 -11.01
CA ASP A 121 -13.55 22.24 -10.47
C ASP A 121 -15.04 22.26 -10.81
N THR A 122 -15.88 22.02 -9.79
CA THR A 122 -17.33 21.88 -9.95
C THR A 122 -18.07 23.21 -9.79
N ASN A 123 -17.36 24.29 -9.46
CA ASN A 123 -17.96 25.59 -9.17
C ASN A 123 -17.37 26.74 -10.01
N SER A 124 -16.43 26.45 -10.91
CA SER A 124 -15.80 27.37 -11.87
C SER A 124 -15.00 28.51 -11.23
N ASN A 125 -14.39 28.28 -10.06
CA ASN A 125 -13.50 29.27 -9.40
C ASN A 125 -12.01 29.06 -9.70
N ASN A 126 -11.66 28.12 -10.59
CA ASN A 126 -10.32 27.65 -10.92
C ASN A 126 -9.59 26.93 -9.77
N ILE A 127 -10.33 26.38 -8.81
CA ILE A 127 -9.80 25.57 -7.71
C ILE A 127 -10.50 24.20 -7.75
N PRO A 128 -9.76 23.09 -7.87
CA PRO A 128 -10.34 21.75 -7.84
C PRO A 128 -11.11 21.47 -6.55
N ASP A 129 -12.25 20.80 -6.67
CA ASP A 129 -13.07 20.38 -5.54
C ASP A 129 -12.78 18.93 -5.15
N ILE A 130 -12.79 18.64 -3.85
CA ILE A 130 -12.63 17.26 -3.37
C ILE A 130 -13.83 16.43 -3.82
N ASP A 131 -13.54 15.38 -4.60
CA ASP A 131 -14.53 14.44 -5.11
C ASP A 131 -15.43 13.92 -3.97
N SER A 132 -16.75 13.99 -4.20
CA SER A 132 -17.78 13.53 -3.26
C SER A 132 -17.60 12.09 -2.79
N LYS A 133 -16.89 11.24 -3.54
CA LYS A 133 -16.54 9.87 -3.14
C LYS A 133 -15.77 9.82 -1.82
N TYR A 134 -15.02 10.87 -1.48
CA TYR A 134 -14.26 10.97 -0.24
C TYR A 134 -15.10 11.36 0.98
N ARG A 135 -16.39 11.70 0.82
CA ARG A 135 -17.30 11.97 1.95
C ARG A 135 -17.51 10.76 2.86
N LYS A 136 -17.32 9.55 2.33
CA LYS A 136 -17.40 8.30 3.08
C LYS A 136 -16.04 7.63 3.06
N ALA A 137 -15.49 7.36 4.24
CA ALA A 137 -14.23 6.64 4.35
C ALA A 137 -14.39 5.23 3.74
N ILE A 138 -13.46 4.87 2.86
CA ILE A 138 -13.37 3.50 2.32
C ILE A 138 -12.86 2.59 3.43
N GLN A 139 -13.66 1.60 3.80
CA GLN A 139 -13.26 0.62 4.80
C GLN A 139 -12.41 -0.48 4.14
N THR A 140 -11.13 -0.52 4.48
CA THR A 140 -10.21 -1.55 3.99
C THR A 140 -10.18 -2.79 4.88
N PHE A 141 -10.49 -2.69 6.17
CA PHE A 141 -10.52 -3.82 7.10
C PHE A 141 -11.95 -4.14 7.52
N VAL A 142 -12.45 -5.29 7.09
CA VAL A 142 -13.80 -5.79 7.39
C VAL A 142 -13.70 -6.90 8.44
N PRO A 143 -14.19 -6.67 9.66
CA PRO A 143 -14.18 -7.69 10.70
C PRO A 143 -15.24 -8.75 10.40
N VAL A 144 -14.89 -10.01 10.61
CA VAL A 144 -15.83 -11.14 10.60
C VAL A 144 -15.74 -11.89 11.91
N ARG A 145 -16.86 -12.53 12.29
CA ARG A 145 -16.89 -13.48 13.41
C ARG A 145 -16.40 -14.87 12.98
#